data_AF-A0AAN9BMA7-F1
#
_entry.id   AF-A0AAN9BMA7-F1
#
_cell.length_a   1.000
_cell.length_b   1.000
_cell.length_c   1.000
_cell.angle_alpha   90.00
_cell.angle_beta   90.00
_cell.angle_gamma   90.00
#
_symmetry.space_group_name_H-M   'P 1'
#
loop_
_entity.id
_entity.type
_entity.pdbx_description
1 polymer ?
#
loop_
_entity_poly.entity_id
_entity_poly.type
_entity_poly.pdbx_seq_one_letter_code
_entity_poly.pdbx_strand_id
1 'polypeptide(L)'
;MRKLAGTNWGASEKTMKTLYEGTVRPQLEYGAPAWSSACKSNLQALDKVQNQALRILTGAMRSTPIKTMESLTGVQPLITRRDTKTLIQAEKYKSLPKHPMNSRMEKTYQEQAETLKLCAPKQKPQVTVPTPPAGKHSAARCHRNMPNTFGSQPGGPRDQHNCERRDITGHE
;
A
#
# COMPACT_ATOMS: atom_id res chain seq x y z
N MET A 1 5.55 25.00 10.16
CA MET A 1 5.78 23.77 10.96
C MET A 1 7.22 23.61 11.44
N ARG A 2 8.24 23.56 10.56
CA ARG A 2 9.66 23.36 11.01
C ARG A 2 10.12 24.29 12.15
N LYS A 3 9.80 25.58 12.09
CA LYS A 3 10.16 26.56 13.13
C LYS A 3 9.60 26.21 14.53
N LEU A 4 8.48 25.47 14.59
CA LEU A 4 7.84 25.08 15.85
C LEU A 4 8.32 23.71 16.36
N ALA A 5 8.84 22.86 15.47
CA ALA A 5 9.29 21.51 15.81
C ALA A 5 10.74 21.46 16.30
N GLY A 6 11.59 22.43 15.92
CA GLY A 6 13.03 22.41 16.19
C GLY A 6 13.49 23.24 17.39
N THR A 7 12.61 23.64 18.31
CA THR A 7 12.97 24.46 19.47
C THR A 7 13.24 23.59 20.71
N ASN A 8 14.12 24.06 21.61
CA ASN A 8 14.50 23.33 22.85
C ASN A 8 13.31 23.02 23.77
N TRP A 9 12.24 23.81 23.68
CA TRP A 9 10.96 23.63 24.37
C TRP A 9 9.84 23.24 23.39
N GLY A 10 10.17 22.43 22.38
CA GLY A 10 9.39 22.17 21.17
C GLY A 10 7.89 21.92 21.35
N ALA A 11 7.12 22.19 20.29
CA ALA A 11 5.70 21.91 20.27
C ALA A 11 5.43 20.39 20.39
N SER A 12 4.44 20.02 21.20
CA SER A 12 4.04 18.61 21.36
C SER A 12 3.56 18.01 20.02
N GLU A 13 3.73 16.69 19.86
CA GLU A 13 3.28 15.97 18.67
C GLU A 13 1.80 16.23 18.36
N LYS A 14 0.95 16.23 19.40
CA LYS A 14 -0.48 16.51 19.31
C LYS A 14 -0.74 17.91 18.76
N THR A 15 -0.04 18.92 19.28
CA THR A 15 -0.15 20.31 18.79
C THR A 15 0.27 20.42 17.33
N MET A 16 1.35 19.73 16.94
CA MET A 16 1.82 19.71 15.55
C MET A 16 0.82 19.02 14.62
N LYS A 17 0.19 17.93 15.08
CA LYS A 17 -0.89 17.24 14.36
C LYS A 17 -2.07 18.18 14.12
N THR A 18 -2.55 18.84 15.17
CA THR A 18 -3.66 19.80 15.07
C THR A 18 -3.30 20.95 14.12
N LEU A 19 -2.07 21.46 14.16
CA LEU A 19 -1.61 22.49 13.24
C LEU A 19 -1.63 22.01 11.78
N TYR A 20 -1.12 20.80 11.53
CA TYR A 20 -1.15 20.21 10.19
C TYR A 20 -2.60 20.06 9.68
N GLU A 21 -3.49 19.54 10.52
CA GLU A 21 -4.90 19.32 10.19
C GLU A 21 -5.68 20.61 10.01
N GLY A 22 -5.36 21.66 10.76
CA GLY A 22 -6.06 22.95 10.70
C GLY A 22 -5.58 23.89 9.61
N THR A 23 -4.33 23.76 9.13
CA THR A 23 -3.73 24.72 8.18
C THR A 23 -3.33 24.10 6.86
N VAL A 24 -2.44 23.10 6.88
CA VAL A 24 -1.86 22.52 5.67
C VAL A 24 -2.86 21.61 4.98
N ARG A 25 -3.54 20.74 5.73
CA ARG A 25 -4.51 19.78 5.18
C ARG A 25 -5.64 20.45 4.39
N PRO A 26 -6.35 21.49 4.89
CA PRO A 26 -7.41 22.13 4.12
C PRO A 26 -6.89 22.79 2.84
N GLN A 27 -5.67 23.33 2.83
CA GLN A 27 -5.06 23.89 1.61
C GLN A 27 -4.82 22.81 0.54
N LEU A 28 -4.39 21.62 0.95
CA LEU A 28 -4.19 20.49 0.03
C LEU A 28 -5.53 19.91 -0.48
N GLU A 29 -6.58 19.96 0.34
CA GLU A 29 -7.89 19.37 0.02
C GLU A 29 -8.84 20.33 -0.72
N TYR A 30 -8.67 21.65 -0.58
CA TYR A 30 -9.61 22.66 -1.08
C TYR A 30 -9.94 22.46 -2.56
N GLY A 31 -8.91 22.25 -3.37
CA GLY A 31 -9.10 22.07 -4.80
C GLY A 31 -9.60 20.69 -5.20
N ALA A 32 -9.55 19.66 -4.34
CA ALA A 32 -9.51 18.22 -4.73
C ALA A 32 -10.40 17.83 -5.92
N PRO A 33 -11.68 18.26 -6.00
CA PRO A 33 -12.53 17.94 -7.15
C PRO A 33 -12.02 18.49 -8.50
N ALA A 34 -11.41 19.68 -8.52
CA ALA A 34 -11.01 20.38 -9.75
C ALA A 34 -9.84 19.71 -10.50
N TRP A 35 -8.97 19.02 -9.78
CA TRP A 35 -7.72 18.40 -10.27
C TRP A 35 -7.73 16.90 -10.01
N SER A 36 -8.90 16.34 -9.73
CA SER A 36 -9.14 14.89 -9.71
C SER A 36 -8.74 14.21 -11.02
N SER A 37 -8.82 14.93 -12.15
CA SER A 37 -8.37 14.48 -13.47
C SER A 37 -6.90 14.79 -13.78
N ALA A 38 -6.12 15.33 -12.83
CA ALA A 38 -4.72 15.66 -13.06
C ALA A 38 -3.84 14.41 -13.16
N CYS A 39 -2.66 14.56 -13.78
CA CYS A 39 -1.70 13.46 -13.90
C CYS A 39 -1.22 12.98 -12.51
N LYS A 40 -0.96 11.67 -12.39
CA LYS A 40 -0.50 11.04 -11.14
C LYS A 40 0.77 11.67 -10.59
N SER A 41 1.69 12.12 -11.45
CA SER A 41 2.92 12.81 -11.05
C SER A 41 2.65 14.08 -10.25
N ASN A 42 1.67 14.88 -10.67
CA ASN A 42 1.27 16.11 -9.99
C ASN A 42 0.56 15.79 -8.67
N LEU A 43 -0.28 14.75 -8.65
CA LEU A 43 -0.96 14.30 -7.43
C LEU A 43 0.02 13.78 -6.38
N GLN A 44 1.10 13.10 -6.80
CA GLN A 44 2.18 12.64 -5.93
C GLN A 44 2.98 13.80 -5.31
N ALA A 45 3.04 14.96 -5.95
CA ALA A 45 3.70 16.13 -5.38
C ALA A 45 3.03 16.57 -4.07
N LEU A 46 1.71 16.41 -3.95
CA LEU A 46 0.99 16.68 -2.71
C LEU A 46 1.28 15.65 -1.61
N ASP A 47 1.35 14.38 -2.01
CA ASP A 47 1.66 13.30 -1.07
C ASP A 47 3.05 13.56 -0.46
N LYS A 48 4.01 14.10 -1.24
CA LYS A 48 5.31 14.55 -0.72
C LYS A 48 5.18 15.64 0.35
N VAL A 49 4.24 16.58 0.21
CA VAL A 49 3.97 17.62 1.23
C VAL A 49 3.46 16.99 2.52
N GLN A 50 2.51 16.05 2.44
CA GLN A 50 2.05 15.29 3.61
C GLN A 50 3.19 14.47 4.24
N ASN A 51 3.98 13.76 3.44
CA ASN A 51 5.11 12.96 3.92
C ASN A 51 6.13 13.82 4.67
N GLN A 52 6.42 15.01 4.15
CA GLN A 52 7.32 15.95 4.80
C GLN A 52 6.74 16.48 6.11
N ALA A 53 5.44 16.75 6.16
CA ALA A 53 4.72 17.12 7.38
C ALA A 53 4.78 16.03 8.44
N LEU A 54 4.53 14.77 8.07
CA LEU A 54 4.59 13.61 8.97
C LEU A 54 5.98 13.40 9.57
N ARG A 55 7.04 13.62 8.79
CA ARG A 55 8.43 13.56 9.30
C ARG A 55 8.75 14.67 10.27
N ILE A 56 8.23 15.89 10.04
CA ILE A 56 8.41 17.01 10.99
C ILE A 56 7.64 16.74 12.28
N LEU A 57 6.47 16.13 12.18
CA LEU A 57 5.60 15.83 13.31
C LEU A 57 6.17 14.71 14.19
N THR A 58 6.64 13.61 13.58
CA THR A 58 7.18 12.46 14.31
C THR A 58 8.67 12.57 14.64
N GLY A 59 9.40 13.46 13.97
CA GLY A 59 10.87 13.48 14.02
C GLY A 59 11.53 12.25 13.37
N ALA A 60 10.78 11.44 12.62
CA ALA A 60 11.28 10.18 12.08
C ALA A 60 12.37 10.36 11.01
N MET A 61 13.28 9.39 10.96
CA MET A 61 14.35 9.31 9.94
C MET A 61 13.77 9.27 8.53
N ARG A 62 14.55 9.74 7.54
CA ARG A 62 14.14 9.73 6.12
C ARG A 62 13.86 8.31 5.58
N SER A 63 14.53 7.30 6.14
CA SER A 63 14.36 5.89 5.79
C SER A 63 13.05 5.28 6.28
N THR A 64 12.38 5.90 7.24
CA THR A 64 11.14 5.36 7.80
C THR A 64 10.03 5.32 6.73
N PRO A 65 9.33 4.19 6.56
CA PRO A 65 8.21 4.05 5.63
C PRO A 65 7.05 4.98 5.96
N ILE A 66 6.41 5.55 4.93
CA ILE A 66 5.30 6.50 5.07
C ILE A 66 4.10 5.87 5.77
N LYS A 67 3.73 4.64 5.38
CA LYS A 67 2.60 3.91 5.96
C LYS A 67 2.74 3.74 7.48
N THR A 68 3.97 3.51 7.95
CA THR A 68 4.26 3.42 9.39
C THR A 68 4.01 4.75 10.08
N MET A 69 4.46 5.86 9.48
CA MET A 69 4.21 7.19 10.04
C MET A 69 2.73 7.56 10.04
N GLU A 70 1.97 7.21 9.00
CA GLU A 70 0.52 7.42 8.95
C GLU A 70 -0.20 6.67 10.07
N SER A 71 0.19 5.42 10.31
CA SER A 71 -0.34 4.59 11.40
C SER A 71 0.00 5.18 12.79
N LEU A 72 1.27 5.53 13.01
CA LEU A 72 1.73 6.11 14.29
C LEU A 72 1.01 7.42 14.63
N THR A 73 0.85 8.29 13.64
CA THR A 73 0.25 9.62 13.83
C THR A 73 -1.27 9.60 13.78
N GLY A 74 -1.88 8.50 13.30
CA GLY A 74 -3.31 8.40 13.02
C GLY A 74 -3.77 9.41 11.97
N VAL A 75 -2.91 9.73 11.00
CA VAL A 75 -3.22 10.61 9.86
C VAL A 75 -3.60 9.74 8.67
N GLN A 76 -4.79 9.99 8.11
CA GLN A 76 -5.25 9.26 6.94
C GLN A 76 -4.45 9.65 5.68
N PRO A 77 -4.18 8.71 4.76
CA PRO A 77 -3.53 9.01 3.48
C PRO A 77 -4.27 10.08 2.68
N LEU A 78 -3.53 11.01 2.09
CA LEU A 78 -4.11 12.14 1.34
C LEU A 78 -4.92 11.68 0.13
N ILE A 79 -4.48 10.60 -0.53
CA ILE A 79 -5.17 10.02 -1.69
C ILE A 79 -6.62 9.64 -1.36
N THR A 80 -6.83 8.83 -0.32
CA THR A 80 -8.16 8.38 0.11
C THR A 80 -9.06 9.56 0.47
N ARG A 81 -8.49 10.60 1.07
CA ARG A 81 -9.23 11.82 1.42
C ARG A 81 -9.65 12.63 0.20
N ARG A 82 -8.75 12.83 -0.76
CA ARG A 82 -9.05 13.50 -2.04
C ARG A 82 -10.13 12.76 -2.81
N ASP A 83 -10.06 11.43 -2.85
CA ASP A 83 -11.07 10.60 -3.52
C ASP A 83 -12.43 10.77 -2.84
N THR A 84 -12.47 10.69 -1.51
CA THR A 84 -13.70 10.91 -0.73
C THR A 84 -14.30 12.30 -1.01
N LYS A 85 -13.49 13.36 -0.99
CA LYS A 85 -13.94 14.72 -1.28
C LYS A 85 -14.47 14.88 -2.71
N THR A 86 -13.81 14.23 -3.67
CA THR A 86 -14.22 14.22 -5.07
C THR A 86 -15.56 13.50 -5.25
N LEU A 87 -15.75 12.35 -4.57
CA LEU A 87 -16.99 11.59 -4.60
C LEU A 87 -18.16 12.37 -4.00
N ILE A 88 -17.96 13.00 -2.82
CA ILE A 88 -18.98 13.86 -2.20
C ILE A 88 -19.37 15.00 -3.16
N GLN A 89 -18.40 15.60 -3.85
CA GLN A 89 -18.69 16.66 -4.80
C GLN A 89 -19.45 16.15 -6.03
N ALA A 90 -19.08 14.98 -6.54
CA ALA A 90 -19.77 14.33 -7.64
C ALA A 90 -21.23 14.02 -7.31
N GLU A 91 -21.49 13.52 -6.09
CA GLU A 91 -22.84 13.25 -5.61
C GLU A 91 -23.69 14.52 -5.53
N LYS A 92 -23.11 15.63 -5.04
CA LYS A 92 -23.79 16.94 -5.04
C LYS A 92 -24.19 17.36 -6.46
N TYR A 93 -23.32 17.17 -7.45
CA TYR A 93 -23.67 17.48 -8.84
C TYR A 93 -24.86 16.63 -9.33
N LYS A 94 -24.86 15.33 -9.03
CA LYS A 94 -25.96 14.43 -9.40
C LYS A 94 -27.28 14.79 -8.72
N SER A 95 -27.23 15.22 -7.46
CA SER A 95 -28.43 15.62 -6.71
C SER A 95 -29.12 16.86 -7.29
N LEU A 96 -28.42 17.63 -8.14
CA LEU A 96 -28.92 18.85 -8.76
C LEU A 96 -29.18 18.62 -10.26
N PRO A 97 -30.45 18.51 -10.71
CA PRO A 97 -30.76 18.11 -12.09
C PRO A 97 -30.26 19.11 -13.14
N LYS A 98 -30.20 20.41 -12.82
CA LYS A 98 -29.79 21.49 -13.73
C LYS A 98 -28.40 22.06 -13.41
N HIS A 99 -27.46 21.21 -12.96
CA HIS A 99 -26.10 21.66 -12.66
C HIS A 99 -25.22 21.69 -13.93
N PRO A 100 -24.42 22.74 -14.18
CA PRO A 100 -23.60 22.86 -15.39
C PRO A 100 -22.55 21.75 -15.55
N MET A 101 -22.15 21.11 -14.45
CA MET A 101 -21.19 20.00 -14.47
C MET A 101 -21.81 18.65 -14.87
N ASN A 102 -23.15 18.51 -14.91
CA ASN A 102 -23.79 17.21 -15.19
C ASN A 102 -23.39 16.64 -16.54
N SER A 103 -23.28 17.49 -17.57
CA SER A 103 -22.83 17.10 -18.91
C SER A 103 -21.41 16.52 -18.93
N ARG A 104 -20.53 17.01 -18.04
CA ARG A 104 -19.15 16.53 -17.92
C ARG A 104 -19.08 15.22 -17.14
N MET A 105 -19.85 15.13 -16.05
CA MET A 105 -19.90 13.93 -15.22
C MET A 105 -20.45 12.73 -16.01
N GLU A 106 -21.49 12.93 -16.81
CA GLU A 106 -22.08 11.90 -17.67
C GLU A 106 -21.05 11.30 -18.63
N LYS A 107 -20.25 12.14 -19.30
CA LYS A 107 -19.17 11.70 -20.18
C LYS A 107 -18.12 10.87 -19.44
N THR A 108 -17.71 11.31 -18.25
CA THR A 108 -16.73 10.53 -17.46
C THR A 108 -17.27 9.17 -17.01
N TYR A 109 -18.57 9.04 -16.71
CA TYR A 109 -19.16 7.73 -16.39
C TYR A 109 -19.21 6.83 -17.63
N GLN A 110 -19.51 7.39 -18.80
CA GLN A 110 -19.50 6.64 -20.06
C GLN A 110 -18.10 6.15 -20.40
N GLU A 111 -17.07 7.01 -20.32
CA GLU A 111 -15.67 6.65 -20.52
C GLU A 111 -15.19 5.61 -19.48
N GLN A 112 -15.61 5.74 -18.21
CA GLN A 112 -15.32 4.75 -17.18
C GLN A 112 -16.03 3.42 -17.45
N ALA A 113 -17.29 3.43 -17.87
CA ALA A 113 -18.03 2.22 -18.22
C ALA A 113 -17.44 1.53 -19.45
N GLU A 114 -16.96 2.28 -20.44
CA GLU A 114 -16.26 1.75 -21.62
C GLU A 114 -14.89 1.17 -21.26
N THR A 115 -14.13 1.84 -20.40
CA THR A 115 -12.84 1.30 -19.90
C THR A 115 -13.05 0.07 -19.02
N LEU A 116 -14.12 0.01 -18.20
CA LEU A 116 -14.50 -1.20 -17.45
C LEU A 116 -14.91 -2.36 -18.38
N LYS A 117 -15.60 -2.07 -19.48
CA LYS A 117 -15.91 -3.08 -20.52
C LYS A 117 -14.64 -3.59 -21.21
N LEU A 118 -13.64 -2.74 -21.40
CA LEU A 118 -12.34 -3.10 -22.01
C LEU A 118 -11.39 -3.79 -21.01
N CYS A 119 -11.51 -3.49 -19.71
CA CYS A 119 -10.69 -4.01 -18.62
C CYS A 119 -11.32 -5.24 -17.92
N ALA A 120 -12.32 -5.88 -18.55
CA ALA A 120 -12.67 -7.24 -18.17
C ALA A 120 -11.38 -8.08 -18.18
N PRO A 121 -11.09 -8.87 -17.12
CA PRO A 121 -9.90 -9.69 -17.11
C PRO A 121 -9.97 -10.60 -18.33
N LYS A 122 -9.09 -10.39 -19.32
CA LYS A 122 -8.89 -11.38 -20.36
C LYS A 122 -8.52 -12.66 -19.62
N GLN A 123 -9.38 -13.67 -19.68
CA GLN A 123 -9.04 -15.01 -19.24
C GLN A 123 -7.69 -15.31 -19.86
N LYS A 124 -6.65 -15.55 -19.04
CA LYS A 124 -5.36 -15.96 -19.58
C LYS A 124 -5.65 -17.17 -20.47
N PRO A 125 -5.18 -17.19 -21.74
CA PRO A 125 -5.27 -18.41 -22.53
C PRO A 125 -4.66 -19.54 -21.70
N GLN A 126 -5.41 -20.62 -21.52
CA GLN A 126 -4.89 -21.80 -20.83
C GLN A 126 -3.63 -22.22 -21.58
N VAL A 127 -2.48 -22.19 -20.89
CA VAL A 127 -1.28 -22.83 -21.40
C VAL A 127 -1.56 -24.32 -21.32
N THR A 128 -2.08 -24.89 -22.42
CA THR A 128 -2.11 -26.34 -22.59
C THR A 128 -0.67 -26.78 -22.78
N VAL A 129 -0.01 -27.17 -21.68
CA VAL A 129 1.20 -27.97 -21.75
C VAL A 129 0.86 -29.24 -22.55
N PRO A 130 1.58 -29.56 -23.64
CA PRO A 130 1.37 -30.83 -24.33
C PRO A 130 1.75 -31.96 -23.37
N THR A 131 0.75 -32.74 -22.96
CA THR A 131 0.95 -33.99 -22.26
C THR A 131 1.76 -34.92 -23.17
N PRO A 132 2.96 -35.40 -22.76
CA PRO A 132 3.72 -36.35 -23.56
C PRO A 132 2.90 -37.65 -23.73
N PRO A 133 2.94 -38.28 -24.92
CA PRO A 133 2.14 -39.47 -25.20
C PRO A 133 2.53 -40.63 -24.28
N ALA A 134 1.52 -41.27 -23.71
CA ALA A 134 1.67 -42.45 -22.86
C ALA A 134 2.42 -43.57 -23.62
N GLY A 135 3.68 -43.79 -23.24
CA GLY A 135 4.42 -44.99 -23.61
C GLY A 135 3.73 -46.21 -23.02
N LYS A 136 3.44 -47.21 -23.87
CA LYS A 136 2.89 -48.50 -23.44
C LYS A 136 3.97 -49.25 -22.67
N HIS A 137 4.07 -49.03 -21.36
CA HIS A 137 4.85 -49.91 -20.49
C HIS A 137 4.02 -51.17 -20.22
N SER A 138 4.45 -52.27 -20.83
CA SER A 138 3.95 -53.62 -20.57
C SER A 138 4.15 -53.96 -19.09
N ALA A 139 3.08 -54.39 -18.42
CA ALA A 139 3.07 -54.75 -17.02
C ALA A 139 3.84 -56.05 -16.79
N ALA A 140 5.12 -55.95 -16.39
CA ALA A 140 5.84 -57.05 -15.78
C ALA A 140 5.49 -57.10 -14.28
N ARG A 141 4.61 -58.04 -13.96
CA ARG A 141 4.23 -58.52 -12.63
C ARG A 141 5.46 -58.88 -11.79
N CYS A 142 5.57 -58.34 -10.58
CA CYS A 142 6.34 -58.94 -9.49
C CYS A 142 5.67 -58.59 -8.15
N HIS A 143 4.86 -59.51 -7.64
CA HIS A 143 4.57 -59.58 -6.22
C HIS A 143 5.86 -59.96 -5.48
N ARG A 144 6.19 -59.26 -4.39
CA ARG A 144 6.82 -59.88 -3.21
C ARG A 144 6.81 -58.95 -1.98
N ASN A 145 6.05 -59.39 -1.00
CA ASN A 145 6.22 -59.29 0.46
C ASN A 145 7.05 -58.17 1.09
N MET A 146 6.38 -57.42 1.98
CA MET A 146 7.02 -56.82 3.15
C MET A 146 7.37 -57.88 4.20
N PRO A 147 8.41 -57.62 5.00
CA PRO A 147 8.35 -57.94 6.41
C PRO A 147 8.58 -56.71 7.31
N ASN A 148 7.71 -56.63 8.32
CA ASN A 148 7.85 -55.83 9.55
C ASN A 148 9.03 -56.35 10.38
N THR A 149 9.89 -55.47 10.88
CA THR A 149 10.60 -55.68 12.17
C THR A 149 10.94 -54.36 12.87
N PHE A 150 10.64 -54.36 14.16
CA PHE A 150 10.92 -53.41 15.24
C PHE A 150 12.39 -52.97 15.38
N GLY A 151 12.62 -51.81 16.02
CA GLY A 151 13.88 -51.54 16.75
C GLY A 151 14.19 -50.08 17.11
N SER A 152 13.84 -49.69 18.34
CA SER A 152 14.64 -48.89 19.31
C SER A 152 15.10 -47.43 19.01
N GLN A 153 14.78 -46.52 19.96
CA GLN A 153 15.24 -45.12 20.13
C GLN A 153 16.74 -45.01 20.55
N PRO A 154 17.30 -43.86 21.05
CA PRO A 154 17.06 -42.41 20.90
C PRO A 154 18.36 -41.59 20.60
N GLY A 155 18.26 -40.26 20.39
CA GLY A 155 19.34 -39.34 20.80
C GLY A 155 19.61 -38.09 19.93
N GLY A 156 19.53 -36.91 20.56
CA GLY A 156 20.42 -35.76 20.27
C GLY A 156 19.79 -34.51 19.64
N PRO A 157 19.82 -33.34 20.31
CA PRO A 157 19.44 -32.05 19.72
C PRO A 157 20.61 -31.46 18.91
N ARG A 158 20.33 -30.84 17.77
CA ARG A 158 21.37 -30.17 16.96
C ARG A 158 21.04 -28.69 16.73
N ASP A 159 21.65 -27.90 17.60
CA ASP A 159 22.35 -26.63 17.38
C ASP A 159 21.66 -25.44 16.71
N GLN A 160 21.42 -24.47 17.59
CA GLN A 160 21.24 -23.05 17.35
C GLN A 160 22.42 -22.50 16.54
N HIS A 161 22.16 -21.91 15.37
CA HIS A 161 23.15 -21.12 14.67
C HIS A 161 23.34 -19.78 15.39
N ASN A 162 24.51 -19.67 16.01
CA ASN A 162 25.08 -18.51 16.67
C ASN A 162 25.32 -17.39 15.65
N CYS A 163 24.64 -16.26 15.82
CA CYS A 163 24.92 -15.01 15.12
C CYS A 163 25.92 -14.24 15.98
N GLU A 164 27.21 -14.34 15.64
CA GLU A 164 28.28 -13.63 16.33
C GLU A 164 28.08 -12.11 16.22
N ARG A 165 27.86 -11.48 17.37
CA ARG A 165 28.08 -10.04 17.58
C ARG A 165 29.59 -9.82 17.59
N ARG A 166 30.08 -8.98 16.68
CA ARG A 166 31.37 -8.31 16.86
C ARG A 166 31.13 -7.02 17.63
N ASP A 167 31.46 -7.07 18.92
CA ASP A 167 31.74 -5.89 19.72
C ASP A 167 32.99 -5.19 19.17
N ILE A 168 32.90 -3.87 18.99
CA ILE A 168 34.05 -3.00 18.74
C ILE A 168 34.14 -2.08 19.95
N THR A 169 35.07 -2.41 20.86
CA THR A 169 35.54 -1.52 21.93
C THR A 169 37.07 -1.49 21.91
N GLY A 170 37.64 -0.30 22.00
CA GLY A 170 39.08 -0.02 22.20
C GLY A 170 39.48 1.27 21.47
N HIS A 171 39.58 2.40 22.18
CA HIS A 171 40.84 3.08 22.59
C HIS A 171 41.60 3.67 21.39
N GLU A 172 41.90 4.96 21.29
CA GLU A 172 42.39 5.94 22.28
C GLU A 172 41.74 7.33 22.15
#